data_AF-A0A7D5MRP4-F1
#
_entry.id   AF-A0A7D5MRP4-F1
#
_cell.length_a   1.000
_cell.length_b   1.000
_cell.length_c   1.000
_cell.angle_alpha   90.00
_cell.angle_beta   90.00
_cell.angle_gamma   90.00
#
_symmetry.space_group_name_H-M   'P 1'
#
loop_
_entity.id
_entity.type
_entity.pdbx_description
1 polymer ?
#
loop_
_entity_poly.entity_id
_entity_poly.type
_entity_poly.pdbx_seq_one_letter_code
_entity_poly.pdbx_strand_id
1 'polypeptide(L)'
;MDIAFKANLAGAHIGQKDLSWSATRQKLGSSAIIGLTVNIWNDVLAAQQFDVNYLGVQIHASQITKPLNSQDPLPWGLEGAKN
;
A
#
# COMPACT_ATOMS: atom_id res chain seq x y z
N MET A 1 7.33 9.37 -6.18
CA MET A 1 7.72 8.21 -6.99
C MET A 1 8.88 8.48 -7.95
N ASP A 2 9.03 9.69 -8.49
CA ASP A 2 10.12 10.02 -9.43
C ASP A 2 11.55 9.77 -8.91
N ILE A 3 11.76 9.84 -7.59
CA ILE A 3 13.05 9.56 -6.94
C ILE A 3 13.33 8.04 -6.92
N ALA A 4 12.32 7.20 -6.71
CA ALA A 4 12.46 5.74 -6.67
C ALA A 4 12.91 5.16 -8.01
N PHE A 5 12.41 5.74 -9.11
CA PHE A 5 12.73 5.30 -10.47
C PHE A 5 14.18 5.55 -10.87
N LYS A 6 14.81 6.61 -10.33
CA LYS A 6 16.19 6.97 -10.68
C LYS A 6 17.25 6.22 -9.86
N ALA A 7 16.84 5.58 -8.76
CA ALA A 7 17.75 5.02 -7.77
C ALA A 7 17.94 3.48 -7.86
N ASN A 8 17.39 2.82 -8.88
CA ASN A 8 17.44 1.35 -9.03
C ASN A 8 17.04 0.61 -7.73
N LEU A 9 15.92 1.02 -7.13
CA LEU A 9 15.47 0.47 -5.87
C LEU A 9 14.97 -0.97 -6.03
N ALA A 10 15.16 -1.78 -4.99
CA ALA A 10 14.66 -3.16 -4.93
C ALA A 10 13.12 -3.27 -4.90
N GLY A 11 12.41 -2.16 -4.64
CA GLY A 11 10.96 -2.18 -4.48
C GLY A 11 10.36 -0.83 -4.06
N ALA A 12 9.04 -0.82 -3.88
CA ALA A 12 8.29 0.33 -3.38
C ALA A 12 7.09 -0.12 -2.54
N HIS A 13 6.74 0.69 -1.54
CA HIS A 13 5.45 0.60 -0.84
C HIS A 13 4.58 1.75 -1.31
N ILE A 14 3.34 1.45 -1.72
CA ILE A 14 2.38 2.43 -2.23
C ILE A 14 1.08 2.41 -1.43
N GLY A 15 0.52 3.60 -1.21
CA GLY A 15 -0.82 3.80 -0.66
C GLY A 15 -1.89 3.90 -1.73
N GLN A 16 -3.15 3.88 -1.32
CA GLN A 16 -4.32 3.93 -2.23
C GLN A 16 -4.43 5.23 -3.05
N LYS A 17 -3.72 6.30 -2.66
CA LYS A 17 -3.71 7.60 -3.38
C LYS A 17 -2.44 7.78 -4.23
N ASP A 18 -1.53 6.81 -4.24
CA ASP A 18 -0.30 6.84 -5.04
C ASP A 18 -0.55 6.32 -6.47
N LEU A 19 0.52 6.18 -7.24
CA LEU A 19 0.48 5.47 -8.52
C LEU A 19 -0.09 4.06 -8.33
N SER A 20 -0.91 3.62 -9.30
CA SER A 20 -1.45 2.25 -9.29
C SER A 20 -0.32 1.21 -9.23
N TRP A 21 -0.63 0.02 -8.71
CA TRP A 21 0.33 -1.09 -8.71
C TRP A 21 0.84 -1.38 -10.12
N SER A 22 -0.03 -1.29 -11.14
CA SER A 22 0.30 -1.59 -12.53
C SER A 22 1.27 -0.55 -13.12
N ALA A 23 1.02 0.73 -12.88
CA ALA A 23 1.94 1.80 -13.28
C ALA A 23 3.27 1.72 -12.52
N THR A 24 3.23 1.31 -11.25
CA THR A 24 4.41 1.08 -10.43
C THR A 24 5.25 -0.08 -10.97
N ARG A 25 4.62 -1.23 -11.27
CA ARG A 25 5.25 -2.41 -11.87
C ARG A 25 5.86 -2.10 -13.23
N GLN A 26 5.14 -1.36 -14.08
CA GLN A 26 5.66 -0.94 -15.39
C GLN A 26 6.93 -0.11 -15.27
N LYS A 27 7.05 0.72 -14.23
CA LYS A 27 8.18 1.62 -14.05
C LYS A 27 9.36 0.99 -13.30
N LEU A 28 9.11 0.11 -12.33
CA LEU A 28 10.18 -0.54 -11.54
C LEU A 28 10.67 -1.86 -12.14
N GLY A 29 9.90 -2.45 -13.06
CA GLY A 29 10.20 -3.75 -13.65
C GLY A 29 9.61 -4.92 -12.86
N SER A 30 9.66 -6.10 -13.47
CA SER A 30 9.03 -7.32 -12.96
C SER A 30 9.67 -7.87 -11.68
N SER A 31 10.94 -7.57 -11.42
CA SER A 31 11.66 -8.07 -10.24
C SER A 31 11.45 -7.24 -8.97
N ALA A 32 10.87 -6.05 -9.07
CA ALA A 32 10.72 -5.15 -7.93
C ALA A 32 9.71 -5.69 -6.91
N ILE A 33 9.99 -5.52 -5.61
CA ILE A 33 9.03 -5.88 -4.55
C ILE A 33 8.04 -4.73 -4.38
N ILE A 34 6.75 -4.97 -4.59
CA ILE A 34 5.68 -3.96 -4.45
C ILE A 34 4.81 -4.30 -3.25
N GLY A 35 4.71 -3.37 -2.30
CA GLY A 35 3.76 -3.41 -1.20
C GLY A 35 2.58 -2.48 -1.43
N LEU A 36 1.38 -2.90 -1.07
CA LEU A 36 0.17 -2.08 -1.17
C LEU A 36 -0.50 -1.91 0.19
N THR A 37 -0.74 -0.67 0.62
CA THR A 37 -1.62 -0.42 1.78
C THR A 37 -3.06 -0.80 1.44
N VAL A 38 -3.72 -1.57 2.30
CA VAL A 38 -5.16 -1.88 2.21
C VAL A 38 -5.88 -1.28 3.43
N ASN A 39 -7.07 -0.71 3.19
CA ASN A 39 -7.82 0.04 4.19
C ASN A 39 -9.16 -0.59 4.54
N ILE A 40 -9.75 -1.37 3.63
CA ILE A 40 -10.97 -2.15 3.86
C ILE A 40 -10.84 -3.55 3.25
N TRP A 41 -11.72 -4.47 3.65
CA TRP A 41 -11.70 -5.85 3.13
C TRP A 41 -11.82 -5.94 1.61
N ASN A 42 -12.60 -5.04 0.99
CA ASN A 42 -12.68 -4.97 -0.47
C ASN A 42 -11.32 -4.67 -1.14
N ASP A 43 -10.44 -3.91 -0.49
CA ASP A 43 -9.10 -3.65 -1.04
C ASP A 43 -8.27 -4.94 -1.06
N VAL A 44 -8.43 -5.79 -0.02
CA VAL A 44 -7.77 -7.11 0.05
C VAL A 44 -8.28 -8.01 -1.07
N LEU A 45 -9.60 -8.08 -1.25
CA LEU A 45 -10.22 -8.88 -2.32
C LEU A 45 -9.75 -8.41 -3.71
N ALA A 46 -9.70 -7.10 -3.94
CA ALA A 46 -9.19 -6.55 -5.19
C ALA A 46 -7.70 -6.88 -5.39
N ALA A 47 -6.90 -6.77 -4.32
CA ALA A 47 -5.47 -7.01 -4.38
C ALA A 47 -5.08 -8.46 -4.70
N GLN A 48 -5.97 -9.43 -4.51
CA GLN A 48 -5.73 -10.82 -4.94
C GLN A 48 -5.51 -10.95 -6.45
N GLN A 49 -6.03 -10.02 -7.23
CA GLN A 49 -5.86 -10.00 -8.69
C GLN A 49 -4.66 -9.15 -9.14
N PHE A 50 -3.93 -8.54 -8.20
CA PHE A 50 -2.85 -7.61 -8.50
C PHE A 50 -1.49 -8.30 -8.36
N ASP A 51 -0.51 -7.87 -9.16
CA ASP A 51 0.87 -8.34 -9.08
C ASP A 51 1.67 -7.54 -8.02
N VAL A 52 1.23 -7.65 -6.77
CA VAL A 52 1.86 -7.07 -5.58
C VAL A 52 2.41 -8.17 -4.68
N ASN A 53 3.49 -7.90 -3.97
CA ASN A 53 4.23 -8.88 -3.18
C ASN A 53 3.75 -8.96 -1.72
N TYR A 54 3.17 -7.89 -1.17
CA TYR A 54 2.60 -7.89 0.17
C TYR A 54 1.56 -6.80 0.37
N LEU A 55 0.71 -6.99 1.38
CA LEU A 55 -0.29 -6.02 1.81
C LEU A 55 0.12 -5.41 3.15
N GLY A 56 0.06 -4.07 3.24
CA GLY A 56 0.21 -3.33 4.48
C GLY A 56 -1.15 -3.02 5.08
N VAL A 57 -1.41 -3.52 6.28
CA VAL A 57 -2.65 -3.24 7.01
C VAL A 57 -2.35 -2.22 8.11
N GLN A 58 -3.04 -1.09 8.11
CA GLN A 58 -2.90 -0.13 9.20
C GLN A 58 -3.77 -0.55 10.38
N ILE A 59 -3.16 -1.06 11.44
CA ILE A 59 -3.84 -1.51 12.66
C ILE A 59 -4.04 -0.40 13.70
N HIS A 60 -3.24 0.67 13.63
CA HIS A 60 -3.28 1.79 14.57
C HIS A 60 -3.11 3.14 13.86
N ALA A 61 -3.75 4.18 14.38
CA ALA A 61 -3.60 5.56 13.93
C ALA A 61 -2.74 6.33 14.93
N SER A 62 -1.65 6.94 14.43
CA SER A 62 -0.85 7.87 15.20
C SER A 62 -1.08 9.28 14.66
N GLN A 63 -1.52 10.20 15.53
CA GLN A 63 -1.64 11.62 15.15
C GLN A 63 -0.28 12.29 14.86
N ILE A 64 0.83 11.62 15.17
CA ILE A 64 2.18 12.17 15.02
C ILE A 64 2.76 11.80 13.66
N THR A 65 2.66 10.53 13.25
CA THR A 65 3.30 10.04 12.01
C THR A 65 2.37 10.02 10.81
N LYS A 66 1.06 9.91 11.05
CA LYS A 66 0.03 9.98 10.01
C LYS A 66 -1.27 10.55 10.60
N PRO A 67 -1.38 11.88 10.74
CA PRO A 67 -2.61 12.52 11.18
C PRO A 67 -3.76 12.09 10.27
N LEU A 68 -4.82 11.55 10.86
CA LEU A 68 -6.03 11.22 10.12
C LEU A 68 -6.91 12.46 10.00
N ASN A 69 -7.47 12.69 8.83
CA ASN A 69 -8.60 13.60 8.65
C ASN A 69 -9.89 12.80 8.45
N SER A 70 -11.03 13.50 8.38
CA SER A 70 -12.36 12.90 8.28
C SER A 70 -12.59 12.04 7.02
N GLN A 71 -11.74 12.16 6.01
CA GLN A 71 -11.83 11.42 4.75
C GLN A 71 -10.90 10.20 4.73
N ASP A 72 -10.05 10.04 5.74
CA ASP A 72 -9.16 8.89 5.81
C ASP A 72 -9.88 7.68 6.44
N PRO A 73 -9.65 6.47 5.90
CA PRO A 73 -10.19 5.26 6.50
C PRO A 73 -9.62 5.06 7.89
N LEU A 74 -10.48 4.59 8.80
CA LEU A 74 -10.05 4.21 10.14
C LEU A 74 -9.11 2.99 10.07
N PRO A 75 -8.12 2.90 10.97
CA PRO A 75 -7.33 1.69 11.11
C PRO A 75 -8.21 0.49 11.40
N TRP A 76 -7.74 -0.68 10.99
CA TRP A 76 -8.43 -1.95 11.15
C TRP A 76 -8.58 -2.38 12.61
N GLY A 77 -7.80 -1.76 13.51
CA GLY A 77 -7.64 -2.25 14.87
C GLY A 77 -6.97 -3.63 14.90
N LEU A 78 -6.81 -4.19 16.09
CA LEU A 78 -6.28 -5.54 16.26
C LEU A 78 -7.26 -6.60 15.74
N GLU A 79 -8.57 -6.37 15.85
CA GLU A 79 -9.58 -7.32 15.40
C GLU A 79 -9.59 -7.50 13.89
N GLY A 80 -9.40 -6.43 13.11
CA GLY A 80 -9.36 -6.55 11.65
C GLY A 80 -8.16 -7.36 11.13
N ALA A 81 -7.08 -7.45 11.91
CA ALA A 81 -5.86 -8.19 11.53
C ALA A 81 -5.94 -9.71 11.80
N LYS A 82 -7.03 -10.22 12.40
CA LYS A 82 -7.18 -11.63 12.81
C LYS A 82 -7.80 -12.56 11.75
N ASN A 83 -8.04 -12.09 10.53
CA ASN A 83 -8.67 -12.90 9.47
C ASN A 83 -7.70 -13.88 8.82
#